data_AF-A0A8G1EHZ6-F1
#
_entry.id   AF-A0A8G1EHZ6-F1
#
_cell.length_a   1.000
_cell.length_b   1.000
_cell.length_c   1.000
_cell.angle_alpha   90.00
_cell.angle_beta   90.00
_cell.angle_gamma   90.00
#
_symmetry.space_group_name_H-M   'P 1'
#
loop_
_entity.id
_entity.type
_entity.pdbx_description
1 polymer ?
#
loop_
_entity_poly.entity_id
_entity_poly.type
_entity_poly.pdbx_seq_one_letter_code
_entity_poly.pdbx_strand_id
1 'polypeptide(L)'
;MWDFGDGNTSTEQNPTNIYAAPGVYTVNLTVSDGTTEDSFERQDYIEVTAPVVPLSADFSATPTSGPAPLAVAFTDLSVGAVTSWLWEFGDGNTSTEPAPTYTFPAAGTYAVSLTVSDGTETDTETKAGYITVTPGEEITPEEEVTPEEEVTPEEVITPEEEVTPEEEMTPEETI
;
A
#
# COMPACT_ATOMS: atom_id res chain seq x y z
N MET A 1 58.15 -16.21 7.87
CA MET A 1 56.80 -16.58 7.42
C MET A 1 55.80 -15.66 8.09
N TRP A 2 55.01 -14.98 7.28
CA TRP A 2 53.86 -14.21 7.70
C TRP A 2 52.63 -15.11 7.78
N ASP A 3 51.85 -14.93 8.82
CA ASP A 3 50.47 -15.40 8.94
C ASP A 3 49.59 -14.16 9.16
N PHE A 4 48.66 -13.94 8.25
CA PHE A 4 47.83 -12.74 8.23
C PHE A 4 46.57 -12.88 9.10
N GLY A 5 46.32 -14.05 9.70
CA GLY A 5 45.17 -14.32 10.55
C GLY A 5 43.87 -14.60 9.79
N ASP A 6 43.88 -14.53 8.46
CA ASP A 6 42.76 -14.82 7.55
C ASP A 6 42.89 -16.20 6.88
N GLY A 7 43.87 -17.01 7.30
CA GLY A 7 44.23 -18.29 6.70
C GLY A 7 45.24 -18.18 5.56
N ASN A 8 45.60 -16.97 5.12
CA ASN A 8 46.68 -16.75 4.16
C ASN A 8 48.03 -16.61 4.88
N THR A 9 49.08 -17.10 4.23
CA THR A 9 50.47 -16.98 4.71
C THR A 9 51.39 -16.53 3.58
N SER A 10 52.57 -16.01 3.94
CA SER A 10 53.61 -15.65 2.95
C SER A 10 55.02 -15.90 3.48
N THR A 11 55.94 -16.24 2.59
CA THR A 11 57.38 -16.36 2.88
C THR A 11 58.20 -15.18 2.38
N GLU A 12 57.58 -14.22 1.68
CA GLU A 12 58.24 -13.00 1.23
C GLU A 12 58.65 -12.13 2.42
N GLN A 13 59.73 -11.37 2.26
CA GLN A 13 60.18 -10.43 3.29
C GLN A 13 59.17 -9.29 3.49
N ASN A 14 58.61 -8.78 2.40
CA ASN A 14 57.66 -7.65 2.38
C ASN A 14 56.41 -8.02 1.56
N PRO A 15 55.53 -8.90 2.07
CA PRO A 15 54.36 -9.36 1.32
C PRO A 15 53.26 -8.30 1.28
N THR A 16 52.32 -8.49 0.36
CA THR A 16 51.00 -7.82 0.37
C THR A 16 49.92 -8.88 0.58
N ASN A 17 48.92 -8.58 1.42
CA ASN A 17 47.74 -9.44 1.60
C ASN A 17 46.44 -8.65 1.34
N ILE A 18 45.41 -9.33 0.84
CA ILE A 18 44.08 -8.77 0.62
C ILE A 18 43.10 -9.48 1.55
N TYR A 19 42.55 -8.75 2.51
CA TYR A 19 41.51 -9.24 3.41
C TYR A 19 40.14 -9.10 2.74
N ALA A 20 39.56 -10.21 2.30
CA ALA A 20 38.32 -10.21 1.54
C ALA A 20 37.05 -10.14 2.40
N ALA A 21 37.12 -10.63 3.63
CA ALA A 21 35.98 -10.66 4.54
C ALA A 21 36.11 -9.57 5.62
N PRO A 22 34.99 -9.00 6.08
CA PRO A 22 34.98 -8.20 7.30
C PRO A 22 35.42 -9.03 8.49
N GLY A 23 36.19 -8.43 9.38
CA GLY A 23 36.72 -9.11 10.55
C GLY A 23 37.86 -8.33 11.19
N VAL A 24 38.25 -8.82 12.37
CA VAL A 24 39.43 -8.36 13.09
C VAL A 24 40.49 -9.45 12.97
N TYR A 25 41.66 -9.09 12.48
CA TYR A 25 42.72 -10.04 12.14
C TYR A 25 43.98 -9.78 12.98
N THR A 26 44.49 -10.85 13.57
CA THR A 26 45.78 -10.88 14.27
C THR A 26 46.86 -11.31 13.28
N VAL A 27 47.95 -10.55 13.20
CA VAL A 27 49.06 -10.82 12.27
C VAL A 27 50.26 -11.34 13.04
N ASN A 28 50.80 -12.48 12.62
CA ASN A 28 51.99 -13.08 13.21
C ASN A 28 53.13 -13.17 12.18
N LEU A 29 54.34 -12.82 12.61
CA LEU A 29 55.57 -13.00 11.84
C LEU A 29 56.49 -13.96 12.57
N THR A 30 56.78 -15.10 11.95
CA THR A 30 57.81 -16.04 12.42
C THR A 30 59.08 -15.88 11.60
N VAL A 31 60.23 -15.67 12.24
CA VAL A 31 61.55 -15.65 11.61
C VAL A 31 62.32 -16.89 12.08
N SER A 32 63.01 -17.56 11.16
CA SER A 32 63.79 -18.76 11.44
C SER A 32 65.15 -18.67 10.75
N ASP A 33 66.20 -19.11 11.43
CA ASP A 33 67.55 -19.27 10.85
C ASP A 33 67.87 -20.73 10.47
N GLY A 34 66.86 -21.62 10.55
CA GLY A 34 66.99 -23.06 10.30
C GLY A 34 67.44 -23.87 11.52
N THR A 35 67.80 -23.21 12.62
CA THR A 35 68.14 -23.86 13.90
C THR A 35 67.29 -23.33 15.07
N THR A 36 66.87 -22.06 14.98
CA THR A 36 66.07 -21.36 15.98
C THR A 36 64.95 -20.59 15.29
N GLU A 37 63.82 -20.46 15.97
CA GLU A 37 62.68 -19.66 15.52
C GLU A 37 62.34 -18.61 16.58
N ASP A 38 61.89 -17.44 16.11
CA ASP A 38 61.29 -16.38 16.92
C ASP A 38 60.02 -15.89 16.25
N SER A 39 59.04 -15.47 17.03
CA SER A 39 57.75 -15.02 16.52
C SER A 39 57.28 -13.73 17.18
N PHE A 40 56.72 -12.83 16.38
CA PHE A 40 56.13 -11.60 16.86
C PHE A 40 54.69 -11.47 16.37
N GLU A 41 53.77 -11.30 17.32
CA GLU A 41 52.34 -11.19 17.07
C GLU A 41 51.85 -9.76 17.29
N ARG A 42 51.00 -9.28 16.38
CA ARG A 42 50.18 -8.07 16.57
C ARG A 42 48.72 -8.48 16.64
N GLN A 43 48.23 -8.56 17.87
CA GLN A 43 46.84 -8.88 18.17
C GLN A 43 45.90 -7.79 17.64
N ASP A 44 44.80 -8.22 17.03
CA ASP A 44 43.70 -7.38 16.54
C ASP A 44 44.16 -6.19 15.69
N TYR A 45 45.18 -6.42 14.86
CA TYR A 45 45.92 -5.34 14.21
C TYR A 45 45.20 -4.75 13.01
N ILE A 46 44.49 -5.58 12.25
CA ILE A 46 43.76 -5.15 11.06
C ILE A 46 42.27 -5.32 11.30
N GLU A 47 41.52 -4.23 11.19
CA GLU A 47 40.06 -4.22 11.22
C GLU A 47 39.52 -3.94 9.82
N VAL A 48 38.76 -4.90 9.29
CA VAL A 48 38.03 -4.76 8.03
C VAL A 48 36.55 -4.68 8.37
N THR A 49 35.92 -3.55 8.07
CA THR A 49 34.49 -3.36 8.31
C THR A 49 33.68 -3.80 7.10
N ALA A 50 32.45 -4.26 7.36
CA ALA A 50 31.50 -4.54 6.29
C ALA A 50 31.12 -3.23 5.58
N PRO A 51 30.89 -3.26 4.26
CA PRO A 51 30.38 -2.08 3.56
C PRO A 51 29.03 -1.67 4.16
N VAL A 52 28.92 -0.41 4.55
CA VAL A 52 27.66 0.18 5.02
C VAL A 52 26.76 0.39 3.80
N VAL A 53 25.57 -0.22 3.81
CA VAL A 53 24.55 0.08 2.81
C VAL A 53 23.85 1.36 3.26
N PRO A 54 23.93 2.46 2.48
CA PRO A 54 23.27 3.71 2.85
C PRO A 54 21.75 3.48 2.93
N LEU A 55 21.11 4.15 3.88
CA LEU A 55 19.65 4.16 3.96
C LEU A 55 19.08 4.79 2.69
N SER A 56 18.16 4.10 2.04
CA SER A 56 17.45 4.63 0.87
C SER A 56 16.03 4.07 0.82
N ALA A 57 15.07 4.97 0.80
CA ALA A 57 13.65 4.69 0.71
C ALA A 57 13.27 4.28 -0.72
N ASP A 58 12.49 3.22 -0.87
CA ASP A 58 11.77 2.93 -2.11
C ASP A 58 10.54 2.07 -1.78
N PHE A 59 9.56 2.08 -2.67
CA PHE A 59 8.36 1.28 -2.49
C PHE A 59 7.62 0.96 -3.80
N SER A 60 6.74 -0.03 -3.73
CA SER A 60 5.76 -0.29 -4.78
C SER A 60 4.34 -0.42 -4.20
N ALA A 61 3.33 -0.45 -5.07
CA ALA A 61 1.94 -0.59 -4.66
C ALA A 61 1.13 -1.35 -5.71
N THR A 62 0.07 -2.04 -5.29
CA THR A 62 -0.84 -2.74 -6.21
C THR A 62 -2.26 -2.81 -5.61
N PRO A 63 -3.31 -2.48 -6.39
CA PRO A 63 -3.28 -1.79 -7.70
C PRO A 63 -2.88 -0.30 -7.56
N THR A 64 -2.45 0.33 -8.65
CA THR A 64 -2.19 1.79 -8.70
C THR A 64 -3.36 2.59 -9.29
N SER A 65 -4.41 1.92 -9.76
CA SER A 65 -5.62 2.59 -10.25
C SER A 65 -6.88 1.73 -10.14
N GLY A 66 -8.04 2.36 -9.98
CA GLY A 66 -9.35 1.71 -9.97
C GLY A 66 -10.46 2.61 -9.41
N PRO A 67 -11.71 2.14 -9.36
CA PRO A 67 -12.82 2.91 -8.82
C PRO A 67 -12.74 3.07 -7.31
N ALA A 68 -13.28 4.17 -6.80
CA ALA A 68 -13.49 4.35 -5.37
C ALA A 68 -14.58 3.39 -4.85
N PRO A 69 -14.42 2.81 -3.65
CA PRO A 69 -13.21 2.83 -2.81
C PRO A 69 -12.13 1.88 -3.36
N LEU A 70 -10.88 2.35 -3.44
CA LEU A 70 -9.76 1.57 -3.95
C LEU A 70 -8.86 1.08 -2.80
N ALA A 71 -8.89 -0.22 -2.52
CA ALA A 71 -7.94 -0.85 -1.61
C ALA A 71 -6.59 -1.09 -2.32
N VAL A 72 -5.51 -0.57 -1.76
CA VAL A 72 -4.15 -0.64 -2.31
C VAL A 72 -3.21 -1.27 -1.27
N ALA A 73 -2.49 -2.31 -1.68
CA ALA A 73 -1.42 -2.90 -0.88
C ALA A 73 -0.09 -2.23 -1.23
N PHE A 74 0.64 -1.77 -0.23
CA PHE A 74 1.97 -1.18 -0.37
C PHE A 74 3.06 -2.18 0.03
N THR A 75 4.21 -2.08 -0.63
CA THR A 75 5.39 -2.92 -0.36
C THR A 75 6.60 -2.02 -0.22
N ASP A 76 7.27 -2.12 0.92
CA ASP A 76 8.57 -1.50 1.15
C ASP A 76 9.66 -2.18 0.31
N LEU A 77 10.44 -1.38 -0.42
CA LEU A 77 11.61 -1.78 -1.20
C LEU A 77 12.88 -1.07 -0.72
N SER A 78 12.82 -0.42 0.45
CA SER A 78 13.91 0.34 1.02
C SER A 78 15.12 -0.54 1.35
N VAL A 79 16.31 0.04 1.26
CA VAL A 79 17.59 -0.60 1.58
C VAL A 79 18.26 0.09 2.75
N GLY A 80 19.21 -0.60 3.39
CA GLY A 80 19.86 -0.15 4.62
C GLY A 80 19.23 -0.80 5.87
N ALA A 81 19.65 -0.33 7.05
CA ALA A 81 19.21 -0.89 8.33
C ALA A 81 17.87 -0.26 8.80
N VAL A 82 16.81 -0.38 8.01
CA VAL A 82 15.50 0.23 8.33
C VAL A 82 14.93 -0.32 9.65
N THR A 83 14.53 0.59 10.54
CA THR A 83 13.94 0.30 11.86
C THR A 83 12.54 0.88 12.05
N SER A 84 12.14 1.87 11.25
CA SER A 84 10.81 2.47 11.30
C SER A 84 10.35 3.03 9.94
N TRP A 85 9.03 3.11 9.77
CA TRP A 85 8.35 3.54 8.55
C TRP A 85 7.31 4.61 8.89
N LEU A 86 7.13 5.56 7.98
CA LEU A 86 6.02 6.50 7.96
C LEU A 86 5.54 6.64 6.52
N TRP A 87 4.35 6.11 6.27
CA TRP A 87 3.62 6.27 5.03
C TRP A 87 2.72 7.49 5.12
N GLU A 88 2.68 8.29 4.06
CA GLU A 88 1.71 9.37 3.87
C GLU A 88 0.99 9.11 2.55
N PHE A 89 -0.33 8.91 2.60
CA PHE A 89 -1.11 8.50 1.43
C PHE A 89 -1.55 9.69 0.54
N GLY A 90 -1.16 10.91 0.88
CA GLY A 90 -1.48 12.12 0.10
C GLY A 90 -2.86 12.72 0.34
N ASP A 91 -3.65 12.12 1.23
CA ASP A 91 -4.99 12.58 1.64
C ASP A 91 -5.05 13.01 3.12
N GLY A 92 -3.89 13.04 3.78
CA GLY A 92 -3.75 13.34 5.21
C GLY A 92 -3.73 12.12 6.12
N ASN A 93 -4.00 10.92 5.60
CA ASN A 93 -3.87 9.68 6.37
C ASN A 93 -2.43 9.12 6.30
N THR A 94 -2.07 8.37 7.34
CA THR A 94 -0.72 7.82 7.51
C THR A 94 -0.73 6.37 8.01
N SER A 95 0.39 5.67 7.88
CA SER A 95 0.64 4.36 8.52
C SER A 95 2.10 4.24 8.96
N THR A 96 2.36 3.46 10.01
CA THR A 96 3.71 3.11 10.46
C THR A 96 4.04 1.63 10.27
N GLU A 97 3.16 0.88 9.60
CA GLU A 97 3.42 -0.51 9.25
C GLU A 97 4.46 -0.58 8.11
N PRO A 98 5.32 -1.62 8.08
CA PRO A 98 6.28 -1.79 7.00
C PRO A 98 5.62 -2.04 5.63
N ALA A 99 4.45 -2.69 5.61
CA ALA A 99 3.72 -2.99 4.38
C ALA A 99 2.20 -2.85 4.60
N PRO A 100 1.66 -1.62 4.64
CA PRO A 100 0.25 -1.39 4.91
C PRO A 100 -0.63 -1.73 3.70
N THR A 101 -1.88 -2.07 3.99
CA THR A 101 -2.97 -1.95 3.01
C THR A 101 -3.81 -0.73 3.37
N TYR A 102 -4.04 0.16 2.40
CA TYR A 102 -4.80 1.38 2.61
C TYR A 102 -5.91 1.54 1.56
N THR A 103 -7.09 1.98 1.99
CA THR A 103 -8.24 2.16 1.11
C THR A 103 -8.48 3.64 0.86
N PHE A 104 -8.33 4.07 -0.40
CA PHE A 104 -8.67 5.42 -0.84
C PHE A 104 -10.18 5.54 -1.05
N PRO A 105 -10.88 6.36 -0.26
CA PRO A 105 -12.34 6.39 -0.25
C PRO A 105 -12.96 7.23 -1.38
N ALA A 106 -12.19 8.14 -1.98
CA ALA A 106 -12.68 9.12 -2.95
C ALA A 106 -11.88 9.07 -4.26
N ALA A 107 -12.52 9.52 -5.34
CA ALA A 107 -11.85 9.71 -6.61
C ALA A 107 -10.80 10.83 -6.50
N GLY A 108 -9.66 10.64 -7.16
CA GLY A 108 -8.55 11.58 -7.08
C GLY A 108 -7.24 10.98 -7.56
N THR A 109 -6.21 11.82 -7.54
CA THR A 109 -4.84 11.42 -7.83
C THR A 109 -4.00 11.73 -6.60
N TYR A 110 -3.40 10.70 -6.02
CA TYR A 110 -2.73 10.77 -4.72
C TYR A 110 -1.22 10.63 -4.90
N ALA A 111 -0.47 11.55 -4.30
CA ALA A 111 0.98 11.42 -4.13
C ALA A 111 1.25 10.63 -2.84
N VAL A 112 2.03 9.56 -2.93
CA VAL A 112 2.36 8.73 -1.78
C VAL A 112 3.81 8.96 -1.40
N SER A 113 4.08 9.12 -0.12
CA SER A 113 5.43 9.20 0.44
C SER A 113 5.69 8.06 1.41
N LEU A 114 6.90 7.52 1.37
CA LEU A 114 7.45 6.64 2.40
C LEU A 114 8.69 7.30 2.98
N THR A 115 8.68 7.53 4.29
CA THR A 115 9.87 7.89 5.06
C THR A 115 10.32 6.70 5.89
N VAL A 116 11.59 6.31 5.76
CA VAL A 116 12.23 5.26 6.57
C VAL A 116 13.32 5.84 7.45
N SER A 117 13.62 5.18 8.56
CA SER A 117 14.73 5.54 9.46
C SER A 117 15.47 4.32 9.97
N ASP A 118 16.78 4.43 10.16
CA ASP A 118 17.61 3.44 10.88
C ASP A 118 17.83 3.80 12.37
N GLY A 119 17.17 4.86 12.86
CA GLY A 119 17.32 5.40 14.21
C GLY A 119 18.35 6.52 14.31
N THR A 120 19.18 6.72 13.28
CA THR A 120 20.17 7.81 13.20
C THR A 120 19.96 8.70 11.99
N GLU A 121 19.62 8.11 10.85
CA GLU A 121 19.35 8.76 9.58
C GLU A 121 17.90 8.52 9.17
N THR A 122 17.42 9.34 8.23
CA THR A 122 16.10 9.22 7.60
C THR A 122 16.25 9.43 6.12
N ASP A 123 15.50 8.67 5.32
CA ASP A 123 15.36 8.91 3.88
C ASP A 123 13.88 8.88 3.49
N THR A 124 13.50 9.67 2.49
CA THR A 124 12.12 9.81 2.05
C THR A 124 12.03 9.67 0.54
N GLU A 125 11.16 8.78 0.08
CA GLU A 125 10.78 8.66 -1.33
C GLU A 125 9.33 9.13 -1.50
N THR A 126 9.09 9.98 -2.50
CA THR A 126 7.76 10.49 -2.84
C THR A 126 7.44 10.20 -4.30
N LYS A 127 6.40 9.40 -4.53
CA LYS A 127 5.88 9.12 -5.87
C LYS A 127 4.65 9.99 -6.12
N ALA A 128 4.85 11.06 -6.91
CA ALA A 128 3.78 12.01 -7.24
C ALA A 128 2.73 11.38 -8.17
N GLY A 129 1.45 11.56 -7.84
CA GLY A 129 0.33 11.02 -8.62
C GLY A 129 0.35 9.50 -8.81
N TYR A 130 0.89 8.79 -7.82
CA TYR A 130 1.16 7.37 -7.89
C TYR A 130 -0.09 6.50 -7.88
N ILE A 131 -1.14 6.92 -7.17
CA ILE A 131 -2.42 6.23 -7.12
C ILE A 131 -3.49 7.08 -7.80
N THR A 132 -4.23 6.49 -8.74
CA THR A 132 -5.33 7.15 -9.46
C THR A 132 -6.65 6.44 -9.18
N VAL A 133 -7.51 7.09 -8.40
CA VAL A 133 -8.84 6.57 -8.07
C VAL A 133 -9.87 7.24 -8.97
N THR A 134 -10.61 6.44 -9.73
CA THR A 134 -11.74 6.93 -10.54
C THR A 134 -13.01 6.99 -9.70
N PRO A 135 -14.02 7.80 -10.10
CA PRO A 135 -15.34 7.73 -9.47
C PRO A 135 -15.85 6.29 -9.42
N GLY A 136 -16.41 5.90 -8.27
CA GLY A 136 -17.16 4.66 -8.16
C GLY A 136 -18.41 4.71 -9.03
N GLU A 137 -19.08 3.56 -9.23
CA GLU A 137 -20.39 3.58 -9.87
C GLU A 137 -21.36 4.41 -9.01
N GLU A 138 -21.75 5.57 -9.52
CA GLU A 138 -22.91 6.28 -8.99
C GLU A 138 -24.14 5.45 -9.36
N ILE A 139 -24.78 4.85 -8.36
CA ILE A 139 -26.16 4.39 -8.48
C ILE A 139 -27.04 5.63 -8.71
N THR A 140 -27.19 6.04 -9.97
CA THR A 140 -28.27 6.93 -10.35
C THR A 140 -29.57 6.23 -9.94
N PRO A 141 -30.41 6.82 -9.07
CA PRO A 141 -31.73 6.26 -8.83
C PRO A 141 -32.40 6.13 -10.19
N GLU A 142 -32.65 4.89 -10.58
CA GLU A 142 -33.44 4.53 -11.75
C GLU A 142 -34.71 5.37 -11.69
N GLU A 143 -35.05 6.06 -12.80
CA GLU A 143 -36.21 6.96 -12.91
C GLU A 143 -37.37 6.47 -12.02
N GLU A 144 -37.79 7.30 -11.06
CA GLU A 144 -39.06 7.09 -10.38
C GLU A 144 -40.14 7.08 -11.48
N VAL A 145 -40.56 5.88 -11.88
CA VAL A 145 -41.72 5.68 -12.76
C VAL A 145 -42.90 6.29 -12.01
N THR A 146 -43.21 7.54 -12.34
CA THR A 146 -44.46 8.17 -11.95
C THR A 146 -45.57 7.26 -12.48
N PRO A 147 -46.48 6.75 -11.64
CA PRO A 147 -47.63 6.02 -12.16
C PRO A 147 -48.38 6.96 -13.12
N GLU A 148 -48.55 6.51 -14.36
CA GLU A 148 -49.43 7.17 -15.34
C GLU A 148 -50.78 7.48 -14.66
N GLU A 149 -51.25 8.71 -14.83
CA GLU A 149 -52.55 9.18 -14.37
C GLU A 149 -53.63 8.11 -14.54
N GLU A 150 -54.22 7.68 -13.42
CA GLU A 150 -55.44 6.89 -13.42
C GLU A 150 -56.53 7.74 -14.08
N VAL A 151 -56.88 7.39 -15.33
CA VAL A 151 -58.00 7.97 -16.06
C VAL A 151 -59.26 7.81 -15.22
N THR A 152 -59.74 8.92 -14.65
CA THR A 152 -61.04 8.99 -13.99
C THR A 152 -62.14 8.74 -15.02
N PRO A 153 -63.07 7.80 -14.78
CA PRO A 153 -64.21 7.63 -15.67
C PRO A 153 -65.08 8.90 -15.61
N GLU A 154 -65.38 9.45 -16.80
CA GLU A 154 -66.27 10.59 -17.00
C GLU A 154 -67.61 10.39 -16.27
N GLU A 155 -68.09 11.45 -15.62
CA GLU A 155 -69.43 11.52 -15.02
C GLU A 155 -70.49 11.05 -16.02
N VAL A 156 -71.20 9.97 -15.66
CA VAL A 156 -72.42 9.55 -16.35
C VAL A 156 -73.49 10.60 -16.06
N ILE A 157 -73.70 11.48 -17.03
CA ILE A 157 -74.78 12.46 -17.05
C ILE A 157 -76.11 11.69 -17.06
N THR A 158 -76.88 11.80 -15.98
CA THR A 158 -78.27 11.31 -15.87
C THR A 158 -79.17 12.07 -16.84
N PRO A 159 -79.93 11.41 -17.72
CA PRO A 159 -81.09 12.02 -18.34
C PRO A 159 -82.30 11.99 -17.39
N GLU A 160 -82.96 13.15 -17.43
CA GLU A 160 -84.10 13.68 -16.68
C GLU A 160 -85.39 12.83 -16.79
N GLU A 161 -86.24 12.95 -15.77
CA GLU A 161 -87.59 12.38 -15.65
C GLU A 161 -88.40 12.42 -16.95
N GLU A 162 -88.98 11.27 -17.34
CA GLU A 162 -90.19 11.25 -18.18
C GLU A 162 -91.35 10.67 -17.36
N VAL A 163 -92.28 11.56 -17.02
CA VAL A 163 -93.53 11.30 -16.31
C VAL A 163 -94.53 10.73 -17.31
N THR A 164 -95.08 9.54 -17.06
CA THR A 164 -96.22 8.99 -17.83
C THR A 164 -97.44 8.75 -16.94
N PRO A 165 -98.66 8.96 -17.49
CA PRO A 165 -99.82 9.42 -16.72
C PRO A 165 -100.76 8.33 -16.17
N GLU A 166 -101.64 8.78 -15.27
CA GLU A 166 -102.85 8.12 -14.72
C GLU A 166 -103.72 7.41 -15.77
N GLU A 167 -104.21 6.22 -15.38
CA GLU A 167 -105.55 5.61 -15.61
C GLU A 167 -105.37 4.08 -15.40
N GLU A 168 -106.26 3.28 -14.83
CA GLU A 168 -107.70 3.39 -14.68
C GLU A 168 -108.18 2.45 -13.56
N MET A 169 -109.29 2.85 -12.96
CA MET A 169 -110.05 2.23 -11.88
C MET A 169 -110.81 0.97 -12.37
N THR A 170 -110.64 -0.19 -11.71
CA THR A 170 -111.48 -1.37 -11.95
C THR A 170 -112.59 -1.49 -10.90
N PRO A 171 -113.86 -1.74 -11.27
CA PRO A 171 -114.98 -1.79 -10.33
C PRO A 171 -115.19 -3.17 -9.67
N GLU A 172 -116.03 -3.14 -8.65
CA GLU A 172 -116.50 -4.21 -7.74
C GLU A 172 -116.94 -5.52 -8.42
N GLU A 173 -116.69 -6.64 -7.75
CA GLU A 173 -117.61 -7.78 -7.77
C GLU A 173 -117.98 -8.23 -6.35
N THR A 174 -119.29 -8.41 -6.19
CA THR A 174 -120.05 -8.79 -5.01
C THR A 174 -120.27 -10.30 -5.02
N ILE A 175 -119.99 -11.02 -3.92
CA ILE A 175 -120.79 -12.18 -3.48
C ILE A 175 -120.68 -12.35 -1.96
#